data_AF-A0A084G7U0-F1
#
_entry.id   AF-A0A084G7U0-F1
#
_cell.length_a   1.000
_cell.length_b   1.000
_cell.length_c   1.000
_cell.angle_alpha   90.00
_cell.angle_beta   90.00
_cell.angle_gamma   90.00
#
_symmetry.space_group_name_H-M   'P 1'
#
loop_
_entity.id
_entity.type
_entity.pdbx_description
1 polymer ?
#
loop_
_entity_poly.entity_id
_entity_poly.type
_entity_poly.pdbx_seq_one_letter_code
_entity_poly.pdbx_strand_id
1 'polypeptide(L)'
;MSIVGNDPNARDLLEKQSLLDLLSNHLVLQHTAPYLSARDRLALGATCRDFHQLVNLSHGVFRYLDLTRVTTAQFDIAPVDNGGEVWRNVQVDENVTEDEFYSGPLRGIFSTLERRHILRDVQTLVLDGLSVTADLCREIISDSKFNVRILSIRGVKNLNERLLRGALKYACRPDRPAGMPKLRGLYIFTEKSPIVEITDATATSPAEQRGETPSSCCKEACVDTGDLWYHKKGKVIQHAVPQEWAETLIDCQGVIAFDAPLCTGPCHMNSPAYESIVPGVAPAVPRWSVATFALSGCAGCGSAPEGMTTFDTAADRTSLPLLPDAPLLSSSLTAATYPTASTCGTTPSFIARCTTCLNDRHCRTCNKWWCERCYTPPLPGLHVPVSADESQASIKKVQRSCFECGFNCNDCVRRTQRRCTACGGGYCITHHEGSSPTLCDWCSTRRRQMAANRAANPQRPVPQQFPACKTKSKQAWLSWMRNQNSIVERRARERTFPREGLRCLAARS
;
A
#
# COMPACT_ATOMS: atom_id res chain seq x y z
N MET A 1 -39.67 -3.01 -5.31
CA MET A 1 -40.79 -2.91 -4.34
C MET A 1 -41.55 -1.63 -4.65
N SER A 2 -42.49 -1.72 -5.59
CA SER A 2 -43.54 -0.72 -5.76
C SER A 2 -44.71 -1.20 -4.94
N ILE A 3 -45.06 -0.45 -3.89
CA ILE A 3 -46.39 -0.23 -3.30
C ILE A 3 -46.08 0.65 -2.07
N VAL A 4 -46.10 1.95 -2.27
CA VAL A 4 -46.57 2.87 -1.23
C VAL A 4 -47.61 3.72 -1.93
N GLY A 5 -48.86 3.50 -1.55
CA GLY A 5 -49.98 4.32 -1.99
C GLY A 5 -49.68 5.79 -1.72
N ASN A 6 -50.16 6.62 -2.63
CA ASN A 6 -50.15 8.07 -2.53
C ASN A 6 -51.15 8.50 -1.43
N ASP A 7 -50.84 8.18 -0.17
CA ASP A 7 -51.69 8.45 0.98
C ASP A 7 -51.41 9.89 1.47
N PRO A 8 -52.37 10.83 1.32
CA PRO A 8 -52.15 12.24 1.65
C PRO A 8 -51.82 12.47 3.14
N ASN A 9 -52.25 11.57 4.03
CA ASN A 9 -51.90 11.62 5.46
C ASN A 9 -50.42 11.35 5.74
N ALA A 10 -49.72 10.59 4.88
CA ALA A 10 -48.30 10.31 5.08
C ALA A 10 -47.41 11.52 4.75
N ARG A 11 -47.85 12.39 3.83
CA ARG A 11 -47.18 13.67 3.52
C ARG A 11 -47.37 14.69 4.65
N ASP A 12 -48.58 14.81 5.19
CA ASP A 12 -48.86 15.71 6.33
C ASP A 12 -48.12 15.31 7.63
N LEU A 13 -47.86 14.00 7.83
CA LEU A 13 -47.04 13.51 8.94
C LEU A 13 -45.56 13.84 8.79
N LEU A 14 -45.03 13.89 7.56
CA LEU A 14 -43.64 14.28 7.26
C LEU A 14 -43.43 15.79 7.39
N GLU A 15 -44.43 16.61 7.04
CA GLU A 15 -44.35 18.09 7.21
C GLU A 15 -44.31 18.53 8.68
N LYS A 16 -44.73 17.68 9.62
CA LYS A 16 -44.73 17.97 11.07
C LYS A 16 -43.58 17.34 11.85
N GLN A 17 -42.68 16.58 11.22
CA GLN A 17 -41.56 15.96 11.92
C GLN A 17 -40.43 16.96 12.11
N SER A 18 -40.09 17.24 13.36
CA SER A 18 -38.90 18.03 13.67
C SER A 18 -37.64 17.19 13.39
N LEU A 19 -36.50 17.86 13.15
CA LEU A 19 -35.21 17.18 13.04
C LEU A 19 -34.90 16.33 14.28
N LEU A 20 -35.35 16.79 15.45
CA LEU A 20 -35.20 16.05 16.71
C LEU A 20 -35.97 14.73 16.68
N ASP A 21 -37.20 14.71 16.16
CA ASP A 21 -38.00 13.49 16.05
C ASP A 21 -37.33 12.47 15.12
N LEU A 22 -36.76 12.95 14.01
CA LEU A 22 -36.04 12.12 13.05
C LEU A 22 -34.76 11.52 13.65
N LEU A 23 -33.94 12.34 14.31
CA LEU A 23 -32.68 11.91 14.91
C LEU A 23 -32.86 11.14 16.23
N SER A 24 -34.02 11.25 16.87
CA SER A 24 -34.40 10.39 18.00
C SER A 24 -34.54 8.92 17.58
N ASN A 25 -34.76 8.66 16.29
CA ASN A 25 -34.65 7.30 15.75
C ASN A 25 -33.19 6.86 15.74
N HIS A 26 -32.87 5.91 16.61
CA HIS A 26 -31.53 5.38 16.80
C HIS A 26 -30.88 4.86 15.51
N LEU A 27 -31.65 4.22 14.62
CA LEU A 27 -31.13 3.71 13.35
C LEU A 27 -30.72 4.85 12.42
N VAL A 28 -31.56 5.89 12.32
CA VAL A 28 -31.26 7.07 11.51
C VAL A 28 -30.03 7.78 12.07
N LEU A 29 -29.96 7.97 13.39
CA LEU A 29 -28.82 8.61 14.04
C LEU A 29 -27.52 7.83 13.82
N GLN A 30 -27.54 6.50 14.00
CA GLN A 30 -26.35 5.66 13.79
C GLN A 30 -25.89 5.62 12.33
N HIS A 31 -26.82 5.72 11.38
CA HIS A 31 -26.50 5.76 9.96
C HIS A 31 -26.03 7.14 9.49
N THR A 32 -26.46 8.23 10.15
CA THR A 32 -26.10 9.60 9.75
C THR A 32 -24.87 10.13 10.49
N ALA A 33 -24.68 9.77 11.76
CA ALA A 33 -23.61 10.29 12.61
C ALA A 33 -22.18 10.08 12.05
N PRO A 34 -21.81 8.94 11.45
CA PRO A 34 -20.46 8.75 10.90
C PRO A 34 -20.12 9.66 9.72
N TYR A 35 -21.12 10.18 9.00
CA TYR A 35 -20.92 11.13 7.90
C TYR A 35 -20.65 12.56 8.39
N LEU A 36 -20.94 12.85 9.66
CA LEU A 36 -20.63 14.12 10.30
C LEU A 36 -19.26 14.03 11.00
N SER A 37 -18.49 15.12 10.94
CA SER A 37 -17.24 15.16 11.71
C SER A 37 -17.53 15.09 13.22
N ALA A 38 -16.54 14.70 14.02
CA ALA A 38 -16.69 14.70 15.48
C ALA A 38 -17.04 16.10 16.01
N ARG A 39 -16.51 17.14 15.36
CA ARG A 39 -16.82 18.54 15.66
C ARG A 39 -18.29 18.85 15.42
N ASP A 40 -18.84 18.45 14.27
CA ASP A 40 -20.23 18.75 13.90
C ASP A 40 -21.23 18.02 14.80
N ARG A 41 -20.91 16.76 15.18
CA ARG A 41 -21.70 16.00 16.16
C ARG A 41 -21.75 16.71 17.51
N LEU A 42 -20.61 17.21 18.00
CA LEU A 42 -20.56 17.97 19.25
C LEU A 42 -21.25 19.34 19.13
N ALA A 43 -21.14 20.00 17.98
CA ALA A 43 -21.83 21.27 17.71
C ALA A 43 -23.35 21.09 17.70
N LEU A 44 -23.86 19.98 17.12
CA LEU A 44 -25.27 19.62 17.19
C LEU A 44 -25.74 19.49 18.64
N GLY A 45 -24.96 18.80 19.48
CA GLY A 45 -25.23 18.69 20.91
C GLY A 45 -25.17 20.02 21.67
N ALA A 46 -24.50 21.05 21.13
CA ALA A 46 -24.43 22.37 21.75
C ALA A 46 -25.63 23.27 21.40
N THR A 47 -26.47 22.89 20.44
CA THR A 47 -27.60 23.72 19.99
C THR A 47 -28.76 23.75 20.98
N CYS A 48 -29.14 22.61 21.57
CA CYS A 48 -30.21 22.52 22.57
C CYS A 48 -29.98 21.36 23.55
N ARG A 49 -30.73 21.35 24.66
CA ARG A 49 -30.62 20.31 25.71
C ARG A 49 -31.02 18.92 25.21
N ASP A 50 -32.01 18.84 24.31
CA ASP A 50 -32.49 17.56 23.80
C ASP A 50 -31.46 16.93 22.85
N PHE A 51 -30.87 17.72 21.94
CA PHE A 51 -29.74 17.27 21.12
C PHE A 51 -28.51 16.96 21.97
N HIS A 52 -28.25 17.71 23.04
CA HIS A 52 -27.17 17.41 23.97
C HIS A 52 -27.34 16.02 24.61
N GLN A 53 -28.56 15.69 25.07
CA GLN A 53 -28.86 14.38 25.62
C GLN A 53 -28.79 13.30 24.53
N LEU A 54 -29.36 13.54 23.36
CA LEU A 54 -29.34 12.62 22.23
C LEU A 54 -27.89 12.25 21.84
N VAL A 55 -27.01 13.23 21.68
CA VAL A 55 -25.62 13.01 21.24
C VAL A 55 -24.77 12.31 22.31
N ASN A 56 -24.94 12.64 23.59
CA ASN A 56 -24.09 12.10 24.66
C ASN A 56 -24.59 10.78 25.27
N LEU A 57 -25.90 10.50 25.20
CA LEU A 57 -26.48 9.28 25.77
C LEU A 57 -26.70 8.19 24.72
N SER A 58 -26.87 8.55 23.44
CA SER A 58 -27.09 7.55 22.41
C SER A 58 -25.80 6.84 22.03
N HIS A 59 -25.78 5.52 22.21
CA HIS A 59 -24.68 4.70 21.73
C HIS A 59 -24.57 4.75 20.20
N GLY A 60 -23.33 4.73 19.71
CA GLY A 60 -23.07 4.64 18.27
C GLY A 60 -22.78 5.98 17.58
N VAL A 61 -23.17 7.13 18.19
CA VAL A 61 -22.91 8.47 17.63
C VAL A 61 -21.42 8.71 17.42
N PHE A 62 -20.58 8.27 18.36
CA PHE A 62 -19.12 8.38 18.30
C PHE A 62 -18.42 7.05 18.00
N ARG A 63 -19.14 6.06 17.47
CA ARG A 63 -18.55 4.74 17.16
C ARG A 63 -17.37 4.83 16.20
N TYR A 64 -17.50 5.68 15.18
CA TYR A 64 -16.44 6.01 14.24
C TYR A 64 -15.86 7.39 14.60
N LEU A 65 -14.59 7.40 14.98
CA LEU A 65 -13.85 8.61 15.35
C LEU A 65 -12.62 8.75 14.47
N ASP A 66 -12.61 9.78 13.65
CA ASP A 66 -11.45 10.19 12.86
C ASP A 66 -10.85 11.47 13.45
N LEU A 67 -9.59 11.37 13.89
CA LEU A 67 -8.84 12.49 14.47
C LEU A 67 -7.90 13.15 13.46
N THR A 68 -7.81 12.66 12.22
CA THR A 68 -6.88 13.16 11.20
C THR A 68 -7.05 14.67 10.93
N ARG A 69 -8.30 15.16 10.99
CA ARG A 69 -8.66 16.56 10.71
C ARG A 69 -8.72 17.45 11.96
N VAL A 70 -8.39 16.90 13.14
CA VAL A 70 -8.47 17.64 14.40
C VAL A 70 -7.20 18.45 14.57
N THR A 71 -7.32 19.78 14.56
CA THR A 71 -6.17 20.70 14.66
C THR A 71 -5.33 20.48 15.91
N THR A 72 -5.95 20.19 17.06
CA THR A 72 -5.24 19.89 18.31
C THR A 72 -4.51 18.54 18.27
N ALA A 73 -4.85 17.65 17.34
CA ALA A 73 -4.17 16.37 17.14
C ALA A 73 -3.04 16.46 16.11
N GLN A 74 -3.08 17.48 15.24
CA GLN A 74 -2.05 17.74 14.23
C GLN A 74 -0.83 18.36 14.91
N PHE A 75 0.15 17.53 15.21
CA PHE A 75 1.42 17.95 15.76
C PHE A 75 2.43 18.16 14.61
N ASP A 76 2.43 19.36 14.04
CA ASP A 76 3.37 19.76 12.99
C ASP A 76 4.50 20.59 13.57
N ILE A 77 5.62 19.94 13.87
CA ILE A 77 6.89 20.63 14.06
C ILE A 77 7.42 20.96 12.66
N ALA A 78 7.18 22.17 12.18
CA ALA A 78 7.90 22.67 11.02
C ALA A 78 9.42 22.63 11.33
N PRO A 79 10.30 22.31 10.35
CA PRO A 79 11.72 22.55 10.52
C PRO A 79 11.88 24.04 10.74
N VAL A 80 12.15 24.43 11.98
CA VAL A 80 12.34 25.82 12.40
C VAL A 80 13.62 26.32 11.76
N ASP A 81 13.48 26.91 10.58
CA ASP A 81 14.33 28.01 10.15
C ASP A 81 13.68 29.28 10.74
N ASN A 82 14.47 30.06 11.47
CA ASN A 82 14.14 31.21 12.32
C ASN A 82 13.99 30.89 13.81
N GLY A 83 15.06 31.21 14.54
CA GLY A 83 15.25 30.93 15.96
C GLY A 83 14.11 31.38 16.89
N GLY A 84 13.87 30.52 17.89
CA GLY A 84 13.78 30.96 19.28
C GLY A 84 12.51 31.61 19.82
N GLU A 85 11.44 31.82 19.05
CA GLU A 85 10.34 32.72 19.50
C GLU A 85 8.94 32.08 19.68
N VAL A 86 8.75 30.76 19.62
CA VAL A 86 7.43 30.12 19.96
C VAL A 86 7.49 29.26 21.24
N TRP A 87 8.66 29.13 21.86
CA TRP A 87 8.93 28.20 22.97
C TRP A 87 8.81 28.84 24.36
N ARG A 88 7.79 29.66 24.63
CA ARG A 88 7.63 30.33 25.95
C ARG A 88 6.48 29.87 26.84
N ASN A 89 5.62 28.95 26.40
CA ASN A 89 4.46 28.54 27.21
C ASN A 89 4.45 27.07 27.66
N VAL A 90 5.46 26.27 27.31
CA VAL A 90 5.63 24.93 27.87
C VAL A 90 7.05 24.86 28.41
N GLN A 91 7.19 25.04 29.73
CA GLN A 91 8.36 24.55 30.44
C GLN A 91 8.34 23.03 30.28
N VAL A 92 8.98 22.52 29.23
CA VAL A 92 9.19 21.08 29.09
C VAL A 92 10.21 20.75 30.18
N ASP A 93 9.74 20.13 31.25
CA ASP A 93 10.60 19.60 32.31
C ASP A 93 11.63 18.66 31.67
N GLU A 94 12.89 18.69 32.08
CA GLU A 94 13.98 17.87 31.49
C GLU A 94 13.71 16.35 31.61
N ASN A 95 12.69 15.97 32.38
CA ASN A 95 12.26 14.59 32.62
C ASN A 95 11.10 14.11 31.72
N VAL A 96 10.53 14.95 30.85
CA VAL A 96 9.43 14.52 29.97
C VAL A 96 9.94 13.51 28.95
N THR A 97 9.30 12.33 28.92
CA THR A 97 9.69 11.29 27.97
C THR A 97 9.32 11.69 26.53
N GLU A 98 10.08 11.19 25.55
CA GLU A 98 9.78 11.37 24.12
C GLU A 98 8.34 10.94 23.80
N ASP A 99 7.86 9.90 24.47
CA ASP A 99 6.50 9.41 24.37
C ASP A 99 5.46 10.44 24.85
N GLU A 100 5.62 10.99 26.06
CA GLU A 100 4.72 12.04 26.59
C GLU A 100 4.74 13.30 25.74
N PHE A 101 5.89 13.64 25.17
CA PHE A 101 6.02 14.78 24.28
C PHE A 101 5.25 14.58 22.97
N TYR A 102 5.48 13.48 22.25
CA TYR A 102 4.85 13.24 20.94
C TYR A 102 3.40 12.79 21.01
N SER A 103 3.01 12.09 22.07
CA SER A 103 1.63 11.59 22.26
C SER A 103 0.77 12.54 23.11
N GLY A 104 1.37 13.55 23.75
CA GLY A 104 0.70 14.49 24.65
C GLY A 104 -0.59 15.10 24.10
N PRO A 105 -0.62 15.63 22.85
CA PRO A 105 -1.84 16.18 22.27
C PRO A 105 -2.96 15.14 22.13
N LEU A 106 -2.63 13.92 21.70
CA LEU A 106 -3.61 12.83 21.59
C LEU A 106 -4.08 12.34 22.97
N ARG A 107 -3.16 12.21 23.94
CA ARG A 107 -3.51 11.87 25.34
C ARG A 107 -4.47 12.91 25.92
N GLY A 108 -4.23 14.21 25.71
CA GLY A 108 -5.13 15.27 26.16
C GLY A 108 -6.54 15.19 25.54
N ILE A 109 -6.62 14.84 24.25
CA ILE A 109 -7.90 14.56 23.58
C ILE A 109 -8.58 13.35 24.21
N PHE A 110 -7.86 12.24 24.41
CA PHE A 110 -8.43 11.03 25.00
C PHE A 110 -8.90 11.25 26.44
N SER A 111 -8.14 11.97 27.28
CA SER A 111 -8.57 12.35 28.64
C SER A 111 -9.84 13.22 28.62
N THR A 112 -10.03 14.04 27.59
CA THR A 112 -11.24 14.84 27.43
C THR A 112 -12.44 13.99 27.00
N LEU A 113 -12.23 13.06 26.06
CA LEU A 113 -13.26 12.13 25.61
C LEU A 113 -13.67 11.12 26.69
N GLU A 114 -12.71 10.73 27.54
CA GLU A 114 -12.93 9.86 28.69
C GLU A 114 -13.82 10.55 29.74
N ARG A 115 -13.52 11.81 30.10
CA ARG A 115 -14.35 12.61 31.02
C ARG A 115 -15.78 12.83 30.52
N ARG A 116 -15.97 12.84 29.19
CA ARG A 116 -17.30 12.94 28.57
C ARG A 116 -17.96 11.58 28.34
N HIS A 117 -17.31 10.49 28.76
CA HIS A 117 -17.75 9.11 28.55
C HIS A 117 -18.01 8.74 27.08
N ILE A 118 -17.33 9.41 26.14
CA ILE A 118 -17.41 9.15 24.70
C ILE A 118 -16.46 8.00 24.32
N LEU A 119 -15.28 7.94 24.96
CA LEU A 119 -14.20 7.02 24.56
C LEU A 119 -14.59 5.53 24.60
N ARG A 120 -15.49 5.16 25.51
CA ARG A 120 -16.03 3.79 25.65
C ARG A 120 -16.90 3.34 24.46
N ASP A 121 -17.48 4.28 23.72
CA ASP A 121 -18.34 3.98 22.57
C ASP A 121 -17.56 3.93 21.26
N VAL A 122 -16.31 4.40 21.25
CA VAL A 122 -15.44 4.41 20.06
C VAL A 122 -14.98 2.99 19.75
N GLN A 123 -15.36 2.49 18.57
CA GLN A 123 -14.99 1.15 18.09
C GLN A 123 -14.05 1.20 16.88
N THR A 124 -14.16 2.23 16.04
CA THR A 124 -13.25 2.48 14.91
C THR A 124 -12.54 3.80 15.17
N LEU A 125 -11.21 3.74 15.32
CA LEU A 125 -10.37 4.89 15.60
C LEU A 125 -9.36 5.10 14.45
N VAL A 126 -9.37 6.28 13.86
CA VAL A 126 -8.46 6.66 12.75
C VAL A 126 -7.49 7.74 13.23
N LEU A 127 -6.20 7.40 13.22
CA LEU A 127 -5.07 8.24 13.63
C LEU A 127 -4.06 8.45 12.48
N ASP A 128 -4.51 8.29 11.23
CA ASP A 128 -3.64 8.32 10.06
C ASP A 128 -2.90 9.66 9.95
N GLY A 129 -1.60 9.62 9.68
CA GLY A 129 -0.76 10.82 9.52
C GLY A 129 -0.43 11.61 10.80
N LEU A 130 -0.97 11.21 11.95
CA LEU A 130 -0.73 11.87 13.24
C LEU A 130 0.57 11.38 13.91
N SER A 131 1.06 12.13 14.90
CA SER A 131 2.19 11.70 15.73
C SER A 131 1.70 10.67 16.76
N VAL A 132 2.03 9.40 16.55
CA VAL A 132 1.57 8.28 17.38
C VAL A 132 2.77 7.42 17.78
N THR A 133 2.95 7.26 19.08
CA THR A 133 4.03 6.47 19.67
C THR A 133 3.59 5.02 19.88
N ALA A 134 4.57 4.13 20.04
CA ALA A 134 4.29 2.70 20.28
C ALA A 134 3.63 2.45 21.64
N ASP A 135 3.94 3.27 22.65
CA ASP A 135 3.33 3.14 23.98
C ASP A 135 1.87 3.61 23.98
N LEU A 136 1.53 4.68 23.25
CA LEU A 136 0.14 5.06 23.03
C LEU A 136 -0.65 3.94 22.33
N CYS A 137 -0.08 3.29 21.31
CA CYS A 137 -0.72 2.11 20.70
C CYS A 137 -0.90 0.96 21.71
N ARG A 138 0.10 0.71 22.57
CA ARG A 138 -0.02 -0.31 23.63
C ARG A 138 -1.16 0.00 24.58
N GLU A 139 -1.33 1.26 24.98
CA GLU A 139 -2.47 1.70 25.79
C GLU A 139 -3.80 1.45 25.06
N ILE A 140 -3.92 1.85 23.79
CA ILE A 140 -5.16 1.65 23.01
C ILE A 140 -5.54 0.17 22.91
N ILE A 141 -4.54 -0.72 22.78
CA ILE A 141 -4.76 -2.16 22.63
C ILE A 141 -5.11 -2.84 23.97
N SER A 142 -4.46 -2.41 25.06
CA SER A 142 -4.45 -3.15 26.34
C SER A 142 -5.41 -2.57 27.39
N ASP A 143 -5.61 -1.25 27.37
CA ASP A 143 -6.38 -0.55 28.41
C ASP A 143 -7.89 -0.75 28.20
N SER A 144 -8.59 -0.96 29.31
CA SER A 144 -10.04 -1.15 29.34
C SER A 144 -10.84 0.09 28.94
N LYS A 145 -10.24 1.31 29.09
CA LYS A 145 -10.86 2.59 28.72
C LYS A 145 -11.17 2.70 27.24
N PHE A 146 -10.42 1.98 26.41
CA PHE A 146 -10.64 1.91 24.97
C PHE A 146 -11.53 0.70 24.63
N ASN A 147 -12.45 0.90 23.69
CA ASN A 147 -13.28 -0.15 23.12
C ASN A 147 -13.02 -0.34 21.61
N VAL A 148 -11.79 -0.02 21.20
CA VAL A 148 -11.38 0.01 19.80
C VAL A 148 -11.27 -1.41 19.26
N ARG A 149 -12.06 -1.70 18.23
CA ARG A 149 -12.05 -2.94 17.45
C ARG A 149 -11.26 -2.80 16.16
N ILE A 150 -11.26 -1.60 15.57
CA ILE A 150 -10.53 -1.29 14.34
C ILE A 150 -9.70 -0.04 14.61
N LEU A 151 -8.38 -0.16 14.43
CA LEU A 151 -7.44 0.94 14.59
C LEU A 151 -6.74 1.21 13.25
N SER A 152 -6.69 2.48 12.84
CA SER A 152 -5.93 2.91 11.68
C SER A 152 -4.78 3.82 12.10
N ILE A 153 -3.55 3.41 11.79
CA ILE A 153 -2.30 4.12 12.09
C ILE A 153 -1.44 4.24 10.82
N ARG A 154 -2.06 4.49 9.67
CA ARG A 154 -1.33 4.57 8.40
C ARG A 154 -0.55 5.87 8.31
N GLY A 155 0.72 5.79 7.94
CA GLY A 155 1.58 6.96 7.76
C GLY A 155 1.79 7.82 9.01
N VAL A 156 1.65 7.24 10.21
CA VAL A 156 1.89 7.96 11.47
C VAL A 156 3.35 8.41 11.61
N LYS A 157 3.53 9.55 12.28
CA LYS A 157 4.85 10.12 12.61
C LYS A 157 5.32 9.53 13.95
N ASN A 158 6.65 9.38 14.12
CA ASN A 158 7.30 8.96 15.38
C ASN A 158 6.91 7.57 15.92
N LEU A 159 6.42 6.67 15.06
CA LEU A 159 6.09 5.30 15.46
C LEU A 159 7.34 4.41 15.49
N ASN A 160 7.65 3.86 16.67
CA ASN A 160 8.65 2.80 16.80
C ASN A 160 8.04 1.42 16.48
N GLU A 161 8.18 0.97 15.23
CA GLU A 161 7.64 -0.32 14.77
C GLU A 161 8.12 -1.51 15.62
N ARG A 162 9.37 -1.50 16.10
CA ARG A 162 9.92 -2.60 16.91
C ARG A 162 9.17 -2.74 18.23
N LEU A 163 8.90 -1.62 18.91
CA LEU A 163 8.15 -1.61 20.16
C LEU A 163 6.67 -1.96 19.94
N LEU A 164 6.07 -1.49 18.86
CA LEU A 164 4.69 -1.84 18.50
C LEU A 164 4.53 -3.34 18.25
N ARG A 165 5.44 -3.94 17.48
CA ARG A 165 5.45 -5.40 17.27
C ARG A 165 5.56 -6.16 18.58
N GLY A 166 6.42 -5.70 19.51
CA GLY A 166 6.51 -6.28 20.85
C GLY A 166 5.19 -6.20 21.63
N ALA A 167 4.50 -5.05 21.57
CA ALA A 167 3.19 -4.86 22.20
C ALA A 167 2.11 -5.77 21.59
N LEU A 168 2.07 -5.92 20.26
CA LEU A 168 1.15 -6.80 19.55
C LEU A 168 1.39 -8.27 19.92
N LYS A 169 2.65 -8.74 19.90
CA LYS A 169 3.01 -10.10 20.32
C LYS A 169 2.60 -10.39 21.76
N TYR A 170 2.82 -9.43 22.67
CA TYR A 170 2.42 -9.56 24.06
C TYR A 170 0.90 -9.63 24.25
N ALA A 171 0.15 -8.84 23.49
CA ALA A 171 -1.32 -8.81 23.53
C ALA A 171 -1.94 -10.10 22.95
N CYS A 172 -1.33 -10.67 21.90
CA CYS A 172 -1.84 -11.85 21.21
C CYS A 172 -1.39 -13.20 21.80
N ARG A 173 -0.64 -13.22 22.91
CA ARG A 173 -0.14 -14.44 23.55
C ARG A 173 -1.23 -15.52 23.79
N PRO A 174 -0.88 -16.82 23.78
CA PRO A 174 -1.86 -17.89 23.99
C PRO A 174 -2.54 -17.82 25.36
N ASP A 175 -1.82 -17.42 26.42
CA ASP A 175 -2.34 -17.29 27.79
C ASP A 175 -3.14 -16.00 28.04
N ARG A 176 -3.71 -15.41 26.98
CA ARG A 176 -4.48 -14.16 27.10
C ARG A 176 -5.89 -14.43 27.66
N PRO A 177 -6.48 -13.46 28.39
CA PRO A 177 -7.88 -13.52 28.77
C PRO A 177 -8.78 -13.64 27.54
N ALA A 178 -9.86 -14.43 27.65
CA ALA A 178 -10.84 -14.57 26.59
C ALA A 178 -11.41 -13.19 26.18
N GLY A 179 -11.45 -12.92 24.89
CA GLY A 179 -11.96 -11.65 24.36
C GLY A 179 -10.98 -10.47 24.38
N MET A 180 -9.77 -10.63 24.93
CA MET A 180 -8.67 -9.66 24.80
C MET A 180 -7.63 -10.13 23.77
N PRO A 181 -7.00 -9.20 23.02
CA PRO A 181 -7.34 -7.79 22.91
C PRO A 181 -8.70 -7.57 22.24
N LYS A 182 -9.34 -6.42 22.51
CA LYS A 182 -10.60 -6.02 21.85
C LYS A 182 -10.38 -5.70 20.37
N LEU A 183 -9.16 -5.28 20.03
CA LEU A 183 -8.72 -4.98 18.68
C LEU A 183 -8.82 -6.22 17.78
N ARG A 184 -9.44 -6.08 16.61
CA ARG A 184 -9.65 -7.12 15.60
C ARG A 184 -9.09 -6.74 14.23
N GLY A 185 -8.88 -5.46 13.96
CA GLY A 185 -8.30 -4.97 12.71
C GLY A 185 -7.31 -3.84 12.95
N LEU A 186 -6.15 -3.91 12.30
CA LEU A 186 -5.11 -2.88 12.33
C LEU A 186 -4.70 -2.48 10.91
N TYR A 187 -4.88 -1.21 10.55
CA TYR A 187 -4.34 -0.65 9.31
C TYR A 187 -2.97 -0.03 9.56
N ILE A 188 -1.95 -0.50 8.82
CA ILE A 188 -0.56 -0.03 8.99
C ILE A 188 0.25 -0.02 7.69
N PHE A 189 0.06 -0.98 6.78
CA PHE A 189 0.92 -1.17 5.61
C PHE A 189 0.47 -0.41 4.36
N THR A 190 -0.83 -0.17 4.21
CA THR A 190 -1.38 0.51 3.05
C THR A 190 -1.23 2.02 3.20
N GLU A 191 -0.99 2.70 2.09
CA GLU A 191 -1.04 4.16 2.06
C GLU A 191 -2.50 4.62 2.05
N LYS A 192 -2.77 5.78 2.66
CA LYS A 192 -4.10 6.38 2.64
C LYS A 192 -4.46 6.78 1.20
N SER A 193 -5.62 6.35 0.73
CA SER A 193 -6.25 6.89 -0.49
C SER A 193 -6.44 8.40 -0.28
N PRO A 194 -6.01 9.27 -1.21
CA PRO A 194 -6.34 10.69 -1.12
C PRO A 194 -7.87 10.79 -1.16
N ILE A 195 -8.45 11.22 -0.04
CA ILE A 195 -9.89 11.50 0.04
C ILE A 195 -10.14 12.62 -0.97
N VAL A 196 -10.85 12.31 -2.06
CA VAL A 196 -11.30 13.32 -3.01
C VAL A 196 -12.33 14.15 -2.29
N GLU A 197 -11.92 15.34 -1.84
CA GLU A 197 -12.87 16.36 -1.46
C GLU A 197 -13.66 16.74 -2.71
N ILE A 198 -14.95 16.44 -2.71
CA ILE A 198 -15.90 17.10 -3.61
C ILE A 198 -15.88 18.56 -3.19
N THR A 199 -14.95 19.31 -3.75
CA THR A 199 -14.96 20.76 -3.64
C THR A 199 -16.07 21.24 -4.56
N ASP A 200 -17.13 21.76 -3.93
CA ASP A 200 -18.18 22.49 -4.62
C ASP A 200 -17.53 23.57 -5.50
N ALA A 201 -17.60 23.36 -6.82
CA ALA A 201 -17.27 24.37 -7.81
C ALA A 201 -18.27 25.51 -7.65
N THR A 202 -17.93 26.48 -6.80
CA THR A 202 -18.69 27.72 -6.69
C THR A 202 -18.52 28.46 -8.00
N ALA A 203 -19.63 28.65 -8.68
CA ALA A 203 -19.72 29.34 -9.96
C ALA A 203 -19.05 30.70 -9.92
N THR A 204 -18.10 30.92 -10.84
CA THR A 204 -17.78 32.26 -11.33
C THR A 204 -17.41 32.13 -12.80
N SER A 205 -18.35 32.45 -13.69
CA SER A 205 -18.03 32.82 -15.09
C SER A 205 -17.46 34.25 -15.10
N PRO A 206 -16.57 34.61 -16.06
CA PRO A 206 -17.11 35.01 -17.36
C PRO A 206 -16.26 34.61 -18.60
N ALA A 207 -17.02 34.35 -19.68
CA ALA A 207 -16.81 34.77 -21.08
C ALA A 207 -15.52 34.43 -21.87
N GLU A 208 -15.78 33.79 -23.01
CA GLU A 208 -15.14 33.94 -24.33
C GLU A 208 -13.68 33.52 -24.53
N GLN A 209 -13.48 32.35 -25.17
CA GLN A 209 -12.85 32.26 -26.48
C GLN A 209 -13.08 30.89 -27.14
N ARG A 210 -13.58 30.93 -28.38
CA ARG A 210 -13.77 29.80 -29.31
C ARG A 210 -12.42 29.39 -29.91
N GLY A 211 -12.19 28.08 -30.03
CA GLY A 211 -11.38 27.50 -31.10
C GLY A 211 -10.63 26.24 -30.71
N GLU A 212 -10.86 25.18 -31.49
CA GLU A 212 -10.06 23.95 -31.64
C GLU A 212 -10.43 22.73 -30.78
N THR A 213 -11.05 21.76 -31.47
CA THR A 213 -11.38 20.40 -31.04
C THR A 213 -10.15 19.49 -30.95
N PRO A 214 -9.98 18.73 -29.85
CA PRO A 214 -9.33 17.43 -29.88
C PRO A 214 -10.35 16.30 -29.69
N SER A 215 -10.44 15.46 -30.70
CA SER A 215 -11.18 14.19 -30.72
C SER A 215 -10.68 13.21 -29.64
N SER A 216 -11.65 12.63 -28.94
CA SER A 216 -11.67 11.34 -28.25
C SER A 216 -10.52 11.00 -27.28
N CYS A 217 -10.78 11.11 -25.99
CA CYS A 217 -11.30 9.98 -25.20
C CYS A 217 -11.36 10.48 -23.76
N CYS A 218 -12.57 10.83 -23.34
CA CYS A 218 -12.92 11.03 -21.95
C CYS A 218 -12.57 9.74 -21.18
N LYS A 219 -11.37 9.73 -20.60
CA LYS A 219 -11.12 8.96 -19.39
C LYS A 219 -11.93 9.65 -18.32
N GLU A 220 -13.21 9.34 -18.27
CA GLU A 220 -13.99 9.47 -17.05
C GLU A 220 -13.12 8.86 -15.96
N ALA A 221 -12.60 9.71 -15.10
CA ALA A 221 -11.95 9.30 -13.88
C ALA A 221 -13.05 8.74 -12.98
N CYS A 222 -13.50 7.53 -13.29
CA CYS A 222 -14.06 6.65 -12.29
C CYS A 222 -12.97 6.57 -11.23
N VAL A 223 -13.17 7.27 -10.11
CA VAL A 223 -12.25 7.23 -8.98
C VAL A 223 -12.30 5.78 -8.49
N ASP A 224 -11.32 4.99 -8.94
CA ASP A 224 -11.13 3.60 -8.55
C ASP A 224 -10.66 3.61 -7.09
N THR A 225 -11.59 3.83 -6.16
CA THR A 225 -11.51 3.34 -4.76
C THR A 225 -11.62 1.81 -4.76
N GLY A 226 -10.94 1.16 -5.70
CA GLY A 226 -10.97 -0.28 -5.88
C GLY A 226 -10.28 -0.95 -4.71
N ASP A 227 -10.88 -2.03 -4.24
CA ASP A 227 -10.28 -2.93 -3.26
C ASP A 227 -8.84 -3.29 -3.71
N LEU A 228 -7.84 -2.71 -3.04
CA LEU A 228 -6.44 -2.75 -3.50
C LEU A 228 -5.93 -4.16 -3.76
N TRP A 229 -6.39 -5.13 -2.98
CA TRP A 229 -5.99 -6.53 -3.12
C TRP A 229 -6.80 -7.27 -4.18
N TYR A 230 -8.07 -6.96 -4.33
CA TYR A 230 -8.98 -7.71 -5.21
C TYR A 230 -8.98 -7.16 -6.65
N HIS A 231 -9.03 -5.84 -6.80
CA HIS A 231 -9.15 -5.17 -8.11
C HIS A 231 -7.80 -4.73 -8.67
N LYS A 232 -6.97 -4.02 -7.88
CA LYS A 232 -5.68 -3.50 -8.36
C LYS A 232 -4.66 -4.64 -8.48
N LYS A 233 -4.12 -4.85 -9.67
CA LYS A 233 -3.03 -5.82 -9.89
C LYS A 233 -1.68 -5.10 -9.90
N GLY A 234 -0.68 -5.71 -9.25
CA GLY A 234 0.67 -5.17 -9.10
C GLY A 234 1.04 -4.92 -7.64
N LYS A 235 1.94 -3.96 -7.42
CA LYS A 235 2.44 -3.63 -6.09
C LYS A 235 1.40 -2.84 -5.29
N VAL A 236 0.95 -3.40 -4.17
CA VAL A 236 -0.02 -2.77 -3.26
C VAL A 236 0.72 -1.92 -2.22
N ILE A 237 1.67 -2.53 -1.51
CA ILE A 237 2.47 -1.86 -0.47
C ILE A 237 3.69 -1.23 -1.13
N GLN A 238 3.81 0.10 -1.07
CA GLN A 238 4.88 0.81 -1.78
C GLN A 238 6.22 0.76 -1.05
N HIS A 239 6.22 0.78 0.29
CA HIS A 239 7.42 0.74 1.11
C HIS A 239 7.95 -0.69 1.33
N ALA A 240 9.18 -0.80 1.81
CA ALA A 240 9.77 -2.08 2.18
C ALA A 240 9.26 -2.49 3.56
N VAL A 241 8.72 -3.70 3.68
CA VAL A 241 8.23 -4.23 4.96
C VAL A 241 9.34 -5.06 5.61
N PRO A 242 9.79 -4.72 6.83
CA PRO A 242 10.74 -5.52 7.59
C PRO A 242 10.28 -6.98 7.77
N GLN A 243 11.20 -7.94 7.67
CA GLN A 243 10.85 -9.37 7.76
C GLN A 243 10.22 -9.74 9.11
N GLU A 244 10.61 -9.06 10.18
CA GLU A 244 10.10 -9.25 11.55
C GLU A 244 8.59 -9.00 11.67
N TRP A 245 7.99 -8.21 10.77
CA TRP A 245 6.53 -8.06 10.71
C TRP A 245 5.83 -9.35 10.34
N ALA A 246 6.44 -10.19 9.49
CA ALA A 246 5.85 -11.47 9.13
C ALA A 246 5.69 -12.36 10.38
N GLU A 247 6.65 -12.33 11.30
CA GLU A 247 6.55 -13.05 12.58
C GLU A 247 5.42 -12.51 13.44
N THR A 248 5.32 -11.18 13.57
CA THR A 248 4.22 -10.55 14.31
C THR A 248 2.85 -10.91 13.74
N LEU A 249 2.70 -10.98 12.41
CA LEU A 249 1.44 -11.35 11.77
C LEU A 249 1.02 -12.79 12.11
N ILE A 250 1.98 -13.71 12.23
CA ILE A 250 1.72 -15.10 12.66
C ILE A 250 1.28 -15.11 14.12
N ASP A 251 2.00 -14.40 14.98
CA ASP A 251 1.68 -14.31 16.41
C ASP A 251 0.28 -13.72 16.64
N CYS A 252 -0.19 -12.88 15.71
CA CYS A 252 -1.52 -12.24 15.73
C CYS A 252 -2.61 -13.03 14.99
N GLN A 253 -2.29 -14.14 14.34
CA GLN A 253 -3.22 -14.90 13.51
C GLN A 253 -4.42 -15.42 14.32
N GLY A 254 -5.63 -15.29 13.78
CA GLY A 254 -6.88 -15.63 14.47
C GLY A 254 -7.32 -14.59 15.51
N VAL A 255 -6.57 -13.51 15.70
CA VAL A 255 -6.87 -12.45 16.69
C VAL A 255 -7.07 -11.10 16.01
N ILE A 256 -6.06 -10.64 15.28
CA ILE A 256 -6.00 -9.33 14.63
C ILE A 256 -5.75 -9.54 13.14
N ALA A 257 -6.60 -8.94 12.31
CA ALA A 257 -6.40 -8.83 10.87
C ALA A 257 -5.61 -7.57 10.53
N PHE A 258 -4.85 -7.63 9.43
CA PHE A 258 -4.04 -6.52 8.93
C PHE A 258 -4.45 -6.15 7.50
N ASP A 259 -4.06 -4.97 7.06
CA ASP A 259 -4.26 -4.50 5.68
C ASP A 259 -3.28 -5.12 4.66
N ALA A 260 -2.41 -6.03 5.11
CA ALA A 260 -1.57 -6.88 4.29
C ALA A 260 -1.61 -8.33 4.79
N PRO A 261 -1.84 -9.33 3.91
CA PRO A 261 -1.83 -10.72 4.30
C PRO A 261 -0.40 -11.30 4.29
N LEU A 262 -0.23 -12.46 4.92
CA LEU A 262 1.01 -13.24 4.78
C LEU A 262 1.14 -13.76 3.34
N CYS A 263 2.36 -13.76 2.82
CA CYS A 263 2.66 -14.38 1.54
C CYS A 263 2.56 -15.90 1.67
N THR A 264 1.67 -16.52 0.91
CA THR A 264 1.49 -17.98 0.83
C THR A 264 2.22 -18.59 -0.37
N GLY A 265 3.18 -17.84 -0.93
CA GLY A 265 4.03 -18.32 -2.00
C GLY A 265 5.00 -19.43 -1.52
N PRO A 266 5.43 -20.32 -2.42
CA PRO A 266 6.12 -21.57 -2.12
C PRO A 266 7.56 -21.40 -1.66
N CYS A 267 8.07 -20.17 -1.55
CA CYS A 267 9.32 -19.90 -0.85
C CYS A 267 9.15 -19.82 0.68
N HIS A 268 7.91 -19.95 1.19
CA HIS A 268 7.56 -19.78 2.60
C HIS A 268 6.85 -21.00 3.16
N MET A 269 7.08 -21.32 4.44
CA MET A 269 6.58 -22.54 5.10
C MET A 269 5.07 -22.67 5.14
N ASN A 270 4.37 -21.55 5.24
CA ASN A 270 2.92 -21.49 5.26
C ASN A 270 2.27 -21.76 3.89
N SER A 271 3.09 -21.95 2.85
CA SER A 271 2.57 -22.28 1.53
C SER A 271 2.20 -23.77 1.45
N PRO A 272 1.00 -24.10 0.95
CA PRO A 272 0.65 -25.47 0.57
C PRO A 272 1.60 -26.09 -0.47
N ALA A 273 2.35 -25.24 -1.17
CA ALA A 273 3.28 -25.64 -2.22
C ALA A 273 4.76 -25.54 -1.81
N TYR A 274 5.07 -25.32 -0.52
CA TYR A 274 6.44 -25.19 -0.01
C TYR A 274 7.33 -26.40 -0.35
N GLU A 275 6.80 -27.61 -0.18
CA GLU A 275 7.54 -28.86 -0.46
C GLU A 275 7.46 -29.31 -1.93
N SER A 276 6.58 -28.69 -2.71
CA SER A 276 6.32 -29.08 -4.11
C SER A 276 7.31 -28.46 -5.11
N ILE A 277 8.26 -27.63 -4.67
CA ILE A 277 9.20 -26.93 -5.55
C ILE A 277 10.60 -27.52 -5.47
N VAL A 278 10.90 -28.33 -6.49
CA VAL A 278 12.21 -28.90 -6.85
C VAL A 278 12.82 -29.82 -5.78
N PRO A 279 12.72 -31.15 -5.96
CA PRO A 279 13.46 -32.11 -5.14
C PRO A 279 14.97 -31.82 -5.22
N GLY A 280 15.64 -31.62 -4.09
CA GLY A 280 17.11 -31.58 -4.01
C GLY A 280 17.75 -30.20 -3.78
N VAL A 281 16.98 -29.10 -3.71
CA VAL A 281 17.48 -27.82 -3.19
C VAL A 281 16.94 -27.65 -1.78
N ALA A 282 17.78 -27.85 -0.77
CA ALA A 282 17.41 -27.54 0.61
C ALA A 282 16.91 -26.08 0.67
N PRO A 283 15.69 -25.81 1.15
CA PRO A 283 15.19 -24.44 1.23
C PRO A 283 16.12 -23.65 2.14
N ALA A 284 16.68 -22.55 1.61
CA ALA A 284 17.56 -21.67 2.36
C ALA A 284 16.76 -20.98 3.47
N VAL A 285 16.80 -21.55 4.68
CA VAL A 285 16.11 -21.15 5.91
C VAL A 285 14.59 -20.92 5.71
N PRO A 286 13.73 -21.70 6.36
CA PRO A 286 12.30 -21.47 6.32
C PRO A 286 11.98 -20.03 6.80
N ARG A 287 11.30 -19.25 5.97
CA ARG A 287 11.03 -17.82 6.24
C ARG A 287 9.60 -17.47 5.95
N TRP A 288 9.08 -16.52 6.71
CA TRP A 288 7.78 -15.90 6.50
C TRP A 288 7.99 -14.53 5.87
N SER A 289 7.00 -14.07 5.10
CA SER A 289 7.06 -12.74 4.49
C SER A 289 5.66 -12.18 4.34
N VAL A 290 5.53 -10.86 4.47
CA VAL A 290 4.29 -10.15 4.19
C VAL A 290 4.13 -10.02 2.67
N ALA A 291 2.93 -10.29 2.17
CA ALA A 291 2.63 -10.07 0.76
C ALA A 291 2.65 -8.56 0.46
N THR A 292 3.23 -8.18 -0.67
CA THR A 292 3.31 -6.78 -1.12
C THR A 292 2.68 -6.57 -2.49
N PHE A 293 2.34 -7.66 -3.19
CA PHE A 293 1.74 -7.67 -4.51
C PHE A 293 0.41 -8.41 -4.50
N ALA A 294 -0.57 -7.81 -5.16
CA ALA A 294 -1.83 -8.42 -5.53
C ALA A 294 -1.77 -8.84 -7.00
N LEU A 295 -2.04 -10.10 -7.28
CA LEU A 295 -1.89 -10.68 -8.61
C LEU A 295 -3.18 -11.33 -9.10
N SER A 296 -3.30 -11.44 -10.43
CA SER A 296 -4.27 -12.32 -11.09
C SER A 296 -3.71 -13.74 -11.16
N GLY A 297 -4.44 -14.64 -11.82
CA GLY A 297 -3.89 -15.94 -12.22
C GLY A 297 -2.58 -15.85 -13.00
N CYS A 298 -1.76 -16.90 -12.95
CA CYS A 298 -0.53 -17.02 -13.74
C CYS A 298 -0.82 -16.80 -15.22
N ALA A 299 0.04 -16.04 -15.92
CA ALA A 299 -0.12 -15.77 -17.34
C ALA A 299 0.04 -17.00 -18.25
N GLY A 300 0.56 -18.12 -17.74
CA GLY A 300 0.67 -19.38 -18.46
C GLY A 300 -0.52 -20.32 -18.23
N CYS A 301 -0.80 -20.65 -16.97
CA CYS A 301 -1.80 -21.66 -16.61
C CYS A 301 -3.10 -21.10 -16.00
N GLY A 302 -3.22 -19.78 -15.81
CA GLY A 302 -4.38 -19.14 -15.19
C GLY A 302 -4.50 -19.30 -13.68
N SER A 303 -3.65 -20.11 -13.05
CA SER A 303 -3.76 -20.48 -11.62
C SER A 303 -2.49 -20.15 -10.82
N ALA A 304 -2.53 -20.32 -9.49
CA ALA A 304 -1.37 -20.28 -8.60
C ALA A 304 -1.27 -21.60 -7.82
N PRO A 305 -0.06 -22.07 -7.46
CA PRO A 305 0.11 -23.33 -6.73
C PRO A 305 -0.51 -23.33 -5.33
N GLU A 306 -0.65 -22.16 -4.71
CA GLU A 306 -1.33 -21.93 -3.43
C GLU A 306 -2.84 -21.70 -3.56
N GLY A 307 -3.37 -21.66 -4.79
CA GLY A 307 -4.76 -21.30 -5.07
C GLY A 307 -5.02 -19.79 -5.13
N MET A 308 -6.26 -19.42 -5.44
CA MET A 308 -6.73 -18.02 -5.42
C MET A 308 -7.46 -17.75 -4.12
N THR A 309 -7.18 -16.61 -3.50
CA THR A 309 -7.90 -16.16 -2.31
C THR A 309 -9.19 -15.45 -2.75
N THR A 310 -10.32 -15.92 -2.24
CA THR A 310 -11.62 -15.26 -2.36
C THR A 310 -12.18 -14.98 -0.97
N PHE A 311 -13.10 -14.03 -0.86
CA PHE A 311 -13.76 -13.75 0.40
C PHE A 311 -14.56 -14.96 0.91
N ASP A 312 -15.27 -15.66 0.02
CA ASP A 312 -16.19 -16.73 0.42
C ASP A 312 -15.47 -18.02 0.84
N THR A 313 -14.30 -18.29 0.27
CA THR A 313 -13.53 -19.52 0.55
C THR A 313 -12.54 -19.38 1.72
N ALA A 314 -12.37 -18.19 2.27
CA ALA A 314 -11.43 -17.98 3.37
C ALA A 314 -11.97 -18.55 4.68
N ALA A 315 -11.28 -19.56 5.23
CA ALA A 315 -11.65 -20.21 6.49
C ALA A 315 -11.59 -19.25 7.68
N ASP A 316 -10.62 -18.33 7.69
CA ASP A 316 -10.45 -17.32 8.73
C ASP A 316 -10.45 -15.92 8.14
N ARG A 317 -11.27 -15.03 8.70
CA ARG A 317 -11.34 -13.61 8.31
C ARG A 317 -10.07 -12.85 8.64
N THR A 318 -9.27 -13.30 9.62
CA THR A 318 -7.98 -12.64 9.92
C THR A 318 -6.91 -12.89 8.86
N SER A 319 -7.11 -13.89 8.01
CA SER A 319 -6.22 -14.17 6.87
C SER A 319 -6.48 -13.26 5.67
N LEU A 320 -7.64 -12.59 5.64
CA LEU A 320 -8.01 -11.66 4.58
C LEU A 320 -7.44 -10.27 4.87
N PRO A 321 -6.94 -9.56 3.85
CA PRO A 321 -6.51 -8.19 4.03
C PRO A 321 -7.69 -7.28 4.34
N LEU A 322 -7.49 -6.35 5.26
CA LEU A 322 -8.41 -5.24 5.45
C LEU A 322 -8.45 -4.35 4.20
N LEU A 323 -9.63 -3.84 3.87
CA LEU A 323 -9.86 -2.96 2.74
C LEU A 323 -9.44 -1.52 3.03
N PRO A 324 -9.02 -0.73 2.03
CA PRO A 324 -8.37 0.57 2.26
C PRO A 324 -9.19 1.54 3.10
N ASP A 325 -10.52 1.49 2.99
CA ASP A 325 -11.41 2.37 3.73
C ASP A 325 -11.99 1.64 4.94
N ALA A 326 -11.66 2.11 6.14
CA ALA A 326 -12.23 1.58 7.37
C ALA A 326 -13.76 1.76 7.34
N PRO A 327 -14.56 0.71 7.64
CA PRO A 327 -16.01 0.80 7.47
C PRO A 327 -16.64 1.88 8.36
N LEU A 328 -17.43 2.77 7.75
CA LEU A 328 -18.10 3.87 8.45
C LEU A 328 -19.29 3.37 9.28
N LEU A 329 -20.06 2.45 8.68
CA LEU A 329 -21.34 1.97 9.22
C LEU A 329 -21.22 0.68 10.03
N SER A 330 -20.03 0.10 10.17
CA SER A 330 -19.79 -1.10 10.98
C SER A 330 -18.38 -1.07 11.60
N SER A 331 -18.19 -1.77 12.70
CA SER A 331 -16.85 -2.01 13.28
C SER A 331 -16.52 -3.51 13.29
N SER A 332 -17.17 -4.28 12.41
CA SER A 332 -16.96 -5.71 12.27
C SER A 332 -15.81 -6.01 11.30
N LEU A 333 -15.06 -7.07 11.61
CA LEU A 333 -13.99 -7.54 10.73
C LEU A 333 -14.53 -7.99 9.37
N THR A 334 -15.73 -8.58 9.34
CA THR A 334 -16.42 -8.96 8.11
C THR A 334 -16.62 -7.75 7.20
N ALA A 335 -17.15 -6.64 7.72
CA ALA A 335 -17.35 -5.43 6.91
C ALA A 335 -16.01 -4.83 6.44
N ALA A 336 -14.96 -4.93 7.25
CA ALA A 336 -13.63 -4.41 6.92
C ALA A 336 -12.85 -5.27 5.90
N THR A 337 -13.31 -6.49 5.62
CA THR A 337 -12.66 -7.43 4.69
C THR A 337 -13.52 -7.77 3.47
N TYR A 338 -14.79 -7.34 3.45
CA TYR A 338 -15.76 -7.70 2.42
C TYR A 338 -15.57 -6.86 1.15
N PRO A 339 -15.04 -7.43 0.06
CA PRO A 339 -14.79 -6.67 -1.17
C PRO A 339 -16.11 -6.21 -1.80
N THR A 340 -16.08 -5.04 -2.43
CA THR A 340 -17.25 -4.53 -3.14
C THR A 340 -17.53 -5.44 -4.34
N ALA A 341 -18.78 -5.89 -4.49
CA ALA A 341 -19.15 -6.83 -5.54
C ALA A 341 -18.79 -6.27 -6.92
N SER A 342 -18.02 -7.04 -7.70
CA SER A 342 -17.69 -6.67 -9.07
C SER A 342 -18.96 -6.69 -9.93
N THR A 343 -19.15 -5.66 -10.74
CA THR A 343 -20.28 -5.47 -11.67
C THR A 343 -20.48 -6.60 -12.69
N CYS A 344 -19.52 -7.52 -12.81
CA CYS A 344 -19.55 -8.64 -13.77
C CYS A 344 -19.97 -10.00 -13.16
N GLY A 345 -20.48 -10.04 -11.92
CA GLY A 345 -21.00 -11.27 -11.30
C GLY A 345 -19.95 -12.35 -11.01
N THR A 346 -18.65 -12.05 -11.18
CA THR A 346 -17.55 -12.94 -10.81
C THR A 346 -17.07 -12.60 -9.40
N THR A 347 -16.85 -13.61 -8.56
CA THR A 347 -16.36 -13.38 -7.19
C THR A 347 -14.95 -12.76 -7.25
N PRO A 348 -14.73 -11.62 -6.57
CA PRO A 348 -13.43 -10.96 -6.59
C PRO A 348 -12.38 -11.88 -5.97
N SER A 349 -11.28 -12.09 -6.70
CA SER A 349 -10.21 -12.99 -6.29
C SER A 349 -8.84 -12.41 -6.56
N PHE A 350 -7.87 -12.83 -5.74
CA PHE A 350 -6.49 -12.39 -5.87
C PHE A 350 -5.51 -13.44 -5.38
N ILE A 351 -4.24 -13.23 -5.75
CA ILE A 351 -3.09 -13.99 -5.26
C ILE A 351 -2.14 -13.02 -4.57
N ALA A 352 -1.77 -13.34 -3.33
CA ALA A 352 -0.91 -12.49 -2.50
C ALA A 352 0.53 -13.01 -2.49
N ARG A 353 1.48 -12.23 -3.02
CA ARG A 353 2.89 -12.62 -3.07
C ARG A 353 3.81 -11.51 -2.56
N CYS A 354 4.94 -11.90 -1.98
CA CYS A 354 6.03 -11.00 -1.62
C CYS A 354 6.97 -10.79 -2.82
N THR A 355 7.88 -9.82 -2.70
CA THR A 355 8.93 -9.55 -3.71
C THR A 355 9.80 -10.76 -3.98
N THR A 356 10.14 -11.55 -2.95
CA THR A 356 11.03 -12.72 -3.07
C THR A 356 10.41 -13.80 -3.93
N CYS A 357 9.11 -14.11 -3.72
CA CYS A 357 8.38 -15.07 -4.54
C CYS A 357 8.11 -14.58 -5.97
N LEU A 358 8.25 -13.29 -6.27
CA LEU A 358 8.05 -12.75 -7.62
C LEU A 358 9.35 -12.43 -8.34
N ASN A 359 10.48 -12.64 -7.70
CA ASN A 359 11.77 -12.32 -8.27
C ASN A 359 11.95 -13.06 -9.61
N ASP A 360 12.33 -12.30 -10.65
CA ASP A 360 12.50 -12.76 -12.03
C ASP A 360 11.27 -13.41 -12.70
N ARG A 361 10.08 -13.29 -12.09
CA ARG A 361 8.84 -13.95 -12.54
C ARG A 361 7.65 -13.01 -12.74
N HIS A 362 7.84 -11.71 -12.55
CA HIS A 362 6.79 -10.70 -12.63
C HIS A 362 7.18 -9.57 -13.59
N CYS A 363 6.24 -9.20 -14.46
CA CYS A 363 6.37 -8.06 -15.37
C CYS A 363 5.88 -6.78 -14.68
N ARG A 364 6.77 -5.80 -14.50
CA ARG A 364 6.43 -4.52 -13.84
C ARG A 364 5.45 -3.66 -14.65
N THR A 365 5.46 -3.76 -15.98
CA THR A 365 4.63 -2.92 -16.85
C THR A 365 3.19 -3.39 -16.94
N CYS A 366 2.93 -4.70 -17.00
CA CYS A 366 1.58 -5.23 -17.20
C CYS A 366 1.08 -6.09 -16.04
N ASN A 367 1.84 -6.19 -14.94
CA ASN A 367 1.55 -6.96 -13.73
C ASN A 367 1.27 -8.46 -13.96
N LYS A 368 1.61 -8.99 -15.14
CA LYS A 368 1.57 -10.42 -15.44
C LYS A 368 2.70 -11.10 -14.69
N TRP A 369 2.45 -12.30 -14.21
CA TRP A 369 3.45 -13.13 -13.53
C TRP A 369 3.35 -14.58 -13.99
N TRP A 370 4.40 -15.36 -13.70
CA TRP A 370 4.47 -16.79 -14.01
C TRP A 370 4.75 -17.61 -12.75
N CYS A 371 3.94 -18.63 -12.51
CA CYS A 371 4.16 -19.59 -11.44
C CYS A 371 5.39 -20.47 -11.74
N GLU A 372 5.82 -21.20 -10.72
CA GLU A 372 7.06 -21.97 -10.72
C GLU A 372 7.03 -23.17 -11.67
N ARG A 373 5.83 -23.69 -11.98
CA ARG A 373 5.65 -24.70 -13.03
C ARG A 373 5.73 -24.09 -14.42
N CYS A 374 5.28 -22.85 -14.57
CA CYS A 374 5.30 -22.13 -15.84
C CYS A 374 6.65 -21.46 -16.10
N TYR A 375 7.51 -21.27 -15.11
CA TYR A 375 8.80 -20.61 -15.26
C TYR A 375 9.92 -21.46 -14.69
N THR A 376 10.77 -22.00 -15.57
CA THR A 376 12.01 -22.66 -15.20
C THR A 376 13.11 -21.62 -15.11
N PRO A 377 13.69 -21.35 -13.92
CA PRO A 377 14.82 -20.44 -13.82
C PRO A 377 16.01 -21.01 -14.60
N PRO A 378 16.80 -20.17 -15.29
CA PRO A 378 18.07 -20.62 -15.85
C PRO A 378 18.98 -21.06 -14.69
N LEU A 379 19.38 -22.34 -14.69
CA LEU A 379 20.27 -22.91 -13.67
C LEU A 379 21.56 -22.07 -13.55
N PRO A 380 21.96 -21.62 -12.34
CA PRO A 380 23.22 -20.92 -12.17
C PRO A 380 24.38 -21.90 -12.33
N GLY A 381 25.21 -21.72 -13.36
CA GLY A 381 26.54 -22.35 -13.46
C GLY A 381 26.71 -23.48 -14.46
N LEU A 382 25.67 -23.99 -15.13
CA LEU A 382 25.87 -24.83 -16.31
C LEU A 382 25.84 -23.97 -17.57
N HIS A 383 27.02 -23.75 -18.15
CA HIS A 383 27.14 -23.60 -19.61
C HIS A 383 26.53 -24.86 -20.21
N VAL A 384 25.25 -24.82 -20.57
CA VAL A 384 24.68 -25.82 -21.47
C VAL A 384 25.47 -25.66 -22.77
N PRO A 385 26.21 -26.69 -23.22
CA PRO A 385 26.78 -26.65 -24.56
C PRO A 385 25.59 -26.46 -25.50
N VAL A 386 25.65 -25.42 -26.33
CA VAL A 386 24.69 -25.18 -27.41
C VAL A 386 24.83 -26.38 -28.35
N SER A 387 24.13 -27.45 -28.01
CA SER A 387 23.87 -28.57 -28.88
C SER A 387 22.71 -28.08 -29.75
N ALA A 388 22.96 -28.02 -31.04
CA ALA A 388 22.06 -27.47 -32.04
C ALA A 388 20.73 -28.25 -32.05
N ASP A 389 19.76 -27.76 -31.30
CA ASP A 389 18.33 -27.92 -31.57
C ASP A 389 17.63 -26.65 -31.07
N GLU A 390 17.38 -25.72 -32.00
CA GLU A 390 16.85 -24.36 -31.78
C GLU A 390 15.39 -24.32 -31.26
N SER A 391 14.80 -25.46 -30.93
CA SER A 391 13.38 -25.60 -30.62
C SER A 391 13.01 -25.35 -29.15
N GLN A 392 13.97 -25.36 -28.21
CA GLN A 392 13.68 -25.27 -26.77
C GLN A 392 14.69 -24.42 -25.97
N ALA A 393 15.19 -23.32 -26.54
CA ALA A 393 15.86 -22.32 -25.72
C ALA A 393 14.87 -21.81 -24.65
N SER A 394 15.18 -22.03 -23.36
CA SER A 394 14.36 -21.61 -22.22
C SER A 394 13.96 -20.14 -22.38
N ILE A 395 12.72 -19.90 -22.81
CA ILE A 395 12.23 -18.55 -23.10
C ILE A 395 12.24 -17.81 -21.77
N LYS A 396 13.23 -16.92 -21.57
CA LYS A 396 13.22 -15.97 -20.47
C LYS A 396 11.92 -15.18 -20.57
N LYS A 397 10.96 -15.51 -19.71
CA LYS A 397 9.60 -14.93 -19.77
C LYS A 397 9.60 -13.46 -19.35
N VAL A 398 10.57 -13.09 -18.50
CA VAL A 398 10.81 -11.73 -18.05
C VAL A 398 12.28 -11.39 -18.22
N GLN A 399 12.57 -10.19 -18.70
CA GLN A 399 13.92 -9.65 -18.83
C GLN A 399 13.93 -8.17 -18.48
N ARG A 400 15.09 -7.66 -18.03
CA ARG A 400 15.23 -6.24 -17.72
C ARG A 400 15.19 -5.42 -19.01
N SER A 401 14.18 -4.56 -19.16
CA SER A 401 14.05 -3.72 -20.36
C SER A 401 15.01 -2.53 -20.32
N CYS A 402 14.94 -1.75 -19.24
CA CYS A 402 15.79 -0.59 -19.03
C CYS A 402 16.06 -0.39 -17.53
N PHE A 403 16.92 0.58 -17.18
CA PHE A 403 17.29 0.83 -15.79
C PHE A 403 16.06 1.15 -14.93
N GLU A 404 15.20 2.03 -15.43
CA GLU A 404 13.98 2.53 -14.76
C GLU A 404 12.79 1.57 -14.90
N CYS A 405 12.60 1.01 -16.10
CA CYS A 405 11.54 0.05 -16.42
C CYS A 405 11.61 -1.22 -15.57
N GLY A 406 12.82 -1.63 -15.16
CA GLY A 406 13.06 -2.90 -14.49
C GLY A 406 12.72 -4.11 -15.38
N PHE A 407 12.23 -5.17 -14.74
CA PHE A 407 11.91 -6.46 -15.34
C PHE A 407 10.53 -6.46 -16.00
N ASN A 408 10.48 -6.78 -17.28
CA ASN A 408 9.24 -6.85 -18.06
C ASN A 408 9.16 -8.10 -18.93
N CYS A 409 7.95 -8.49 -19.28
CA CYS A 409 7.72 -9.57 -20.22
C CYS A 409 8.17 -9.20 -21.63
N ASN A 410 8.38 -10.21 -22.47
CA ASN A 410 8.85 -10.02 -23.85
C ASN A 410 7.93 -9.10 -24.67
N ASP A 411 6.62 -9.13 -24.45
CA ASP A 411 5.69 -8.23 -25.16
C ASP A 411 5.88 -6.77 -24.73
N CYS A 412 6.02 -6.51 -23.43
CA CYS A 412 6.29 -5.17 -22.92
C CYS A 412 7.67 -4.66 -23.34
N VAL A 413 8.68 -5.54 -23.37
CA VAL A 413 10.02 -5.22 -23.89
C VAL A 413 9.92 -4.85 -25.37
N ARG A 414 9.24 -5.65 -26.19
CA ARG A 414 9.03 -5.36 -27.62
C ARG A 414 8.26 -4.07 -27.85
N ARG A 415 7.36 -3.67 -26.95
CA ARG A 415 6.63 -2.41 -27.05
C ARG A 415 7.49 -1.20 -26.69
N THR A 416 8.39 -1.33 -25.70
CA THR A 416 9.11 -0.20 -25.09
C THR A 416 10.57 -0.05 -25.54
N GLN A 417 11.24 -1.14 -25.92
CA GLN A 417 12.61 -1.11 -26.39
C GLN A 417 12.66 -0.97 -27.92
N ARG A 418 13.51 -0.07 -28.40
CA ARG A 418 13.80 0.15 -29.82
C ARG A 418 15.30 0.13 -30.05
N ARG A 419 15.69 -0.09 -31.30
CA ARG A 419 17.09 0.04 -31.75
C ARG A 419 17.19 1.24 -32.68
N CYS A 420 18.15 2.12 -32.41
CA CYS A 420 18.30 3.37 -33.16
C CYS A 420 18.85 3.05 -34.55
N THR A 421 18.17 3.51 -35.60
CA THR A 421 18.59 3.32 -37.00
C THR A 421 19.90 4.04 -37.31
N ALA A 422 20.16 5.19 -36.69
CA ALA A 422 21.35 6.00 -36.92
C ALA A 422 22.63 5.49 -36.22
N CYS A 423 22.53 4.93 -35.01
CA CYS A 423 23.70 4.57 -34.19
C CYS A 423 23.72 3.09 -33.73
N GLY A 424 22.69 2.32 -34.08
CA GLY A 424 22.53 0.91 -33.67
C GLY A 424 22.26 0.68 -32.18
N GLY A 425 22.20 1.73 -31.35
CA GLY A 425 22.04 1.63 -29.89
C GLY A 425 20.60 1.29 -29.48
N GLY A 426 20.44 0.45 -28.46
CA GLY A 426 19.15 0.20 -27.82
C GLY A 426 18.71 1.37 -26.95
N TYR A 427 17.43 1.73 -26.98
CA TYR A 427 16.84 2.78 -26.13
C TYR A 427 15.39 2.46 -25.77
N CYS A 428 14.94 3.05 -24.66
CA CYS A 428 13.57 2.92 -24.18
C CYS A 428 12.75 4.13 -24.58
N ILE A 429 11.63 3.93 -25.29
CA ILE A 429 10.78 5.04 -25.74
C ILE A 429 9.99 5.69 -24.58
N THR A 430 9.80 4.99 -23.46
CA THR A 430 9.03 5.53 -22.32
C THR A 430 9.81 6.48 -21.43
N HIS A 431 11.14 6.35 -21.38
CA HIS A 431 11.98 7.11 -20.43
C HIS A 431 12.98 8.05 -21.12
N HIS A 432 13.10 7.98 -22.45
CA HIS A 432 13.92 8.92 -23.22
C HIS A 432 12.98 9.92 -23.90
N GLU A 433 12.69 11.03 -23.22
CA GLU A 433 11.65 12.01 -23.56
C GLU A 433 11.82 12.68 -24.94
N GLY A 434 13.01 12.65 -25.55
CA GLY A 434 13.24 13.14 -26.92
C GLY A 434 13.42 12.06 -28.00
N SER A 435 13.17 10.79 -27.65
CA SER A 435 13.30 9.66 -28.57
C SER A 435 12.05 9.47 -29.44
N SER A 436 12.23 8.89 -30.63
CA SER A 436 11.16 8.54 -31.58
C SER A 436 11.14 7.03 -31.79
N PRO A 437 10.18 6.44 -32.53
CA PRO A 437 10.19 5.00 -32.81
C PRO A 437 11.45 4.49 -33.56
N THR A 438 12.18 5.39 -34.24
CA THR A 438 13.30 5.04 -35.12
C THR A 438 14.65 5.62 -34.67
N LEU A 439 14.67 6.68 -33.85
CA LEU A 439 15.87 7.38 -33.40
C LEU A 439 15.89 7.55 -31.88
N CYS A 440 17.05 7.29 -31.26
CA CYS A 440 17.28 7.62 -29.86
C CYS A 440 17.33 9.13 -29.65
N ASP A 441 17.14 9.58 -28.41
CA ASP A 441 17.09 11.00 -28.04
C ASP A 441 18.33 11.79 -28.53
N TRP A 442 19.55 11.26 -28.35
CA TRP A 442 20.77 11.89 -28.88
C TRP A 442 20.68 12.08 -30.40
N CYS A 443 20.42 11.00 -31.15
CA CYS A 443 20.37 11.09 -32.62
C CYS A 443 19.24 11.99 -33.10
N SER A 444 18.10 11.99 -32.41
CA SER A 444 16.95 12.86 -32.65
C SER A 444 17.32 14.34 -32.49
N THR A 445 17.91 14.70 -31.34
CA THR A 445 18.34 16.07 -31.03
C THR A 445 19.43 16.56 -31.97
N ARG A 446 20.41 15.71 -32.30
CA ARG A 446 21.48 16.07 -33.24
C ARG A 446 20.97 16.25 -34.66
N ARG A 447 19.98 15.44 -35.09
CA ARG A 447 19.34 15.62 -36.41
C ARG A 447 18.56 16.94 -36.47
N ARG A 448 17.84 17.31 -35.40
CA ARG A 448 17.17 18.62 -35.29
C ARG A 448 18.16 19.79 -35.36
N GLN A 449 19.28 19.70 -34.63
CA GLN A 449 20.36 20.70 -34.68
C GLN A 449 20.98 20.82 -36.07
N MET A 450 21.25 19.71 -36.76
CA MET A 450 21.80 19.72 -38.12
C MET A 450 20.80 20.31 -39.12
N ALA A 451 19.51 20.02 -38.99
CA ALA A 451 18.47 20.62 -39.84
C ALA A 451 18.38 22.14 -39.63
N ALA A 452 18.42 22.62 -38.38
CA ALA A 452 18.46 24.04 -38.06
C ALA A 452 19.73 24.72 -38.60
N ASN A 453 20.90 24.10 -38.43
CA ASN A 453 22.16 24.62 -38.96
C ASN A 453 22.18 24.67 -40.50
N ARG A 454 21.52 23.73 -41.18
CA ARG A 454 21.42 23.70 -42.64
C ARG A 454 20.44 24.75 -43.18
N ALA A 455 19.37 25.03 -42.44
CA ALA A 455 18.48 26.15 -42.74
C ALA A 455 19.21 27.50 -42.59
N ALA A 456 20.15 27.61 -41.64
CA ALA A 456 20.99 28.80 -41.46
C ALA A 456 22.17 28.89 -42.45
N ASN A 457 22.70 27.78 -42.96
CA ASN A 457 23.81 27.77 -43.93
C ASN A 457 23.74 26.56 -44.89
N PRO A 458 23.26 26.74 -46.14
CA PRO A 458 23.01 25.66 -47.10
C PRO A 458 24.27 24.92 -47.62
N GLN A 459 25.47 25.52 -47.50
CA GLN A 459 26.69 25.01 -48.13
C GLN A 459 27.48 24.00 -47.29
N ARG A 460 27.00 23.61 -46.10
CA ARG A 460 27.76 22.76 -45.17
C ARG A 460 27.52 21.26 -45.43
N PRO A 461 28.58 20.43 -45.61
CA PRO A 461 28.43 18.99 -45.87
C PRO A 461 27.87 18.23 -44.65
N VAL A 462 26.96 17.29 -44.90
CA VAL A 462 26.31 16.47 -43.86
C VAL A 462 27.04 15.13 -43.72
N PRO A 463 27.54 14.76 -42.54
CA PRO A 463 28.10 13.42 -42.33
C PRO A 463 26.99 12.35 -42.45
N GLN A 464 27.22 11.33 -43.28
CA GLN A 464 26.26 10.25 -43.56
C GLN A 464 26.12 9.23 -42.42
N GLN A 465 27.11 9.14 -41.52
CA GLN A 465 27.10 8.24 -40.37
C GLN A 465 27.47 8.99 -39.09
N PHE A 466 26.70 8.78 -38.04
CA PHE A 466 27.01 9.31 -36.72
C PHE A 466 27.94 8.33 -35.98
N PRO A 467 28.93 8.81 -35.23
CA PRO A 467 29.74 7.94 -34.40
C PRO A 467 28.86 7.15 -33.43
N ALA A 468 29.23 5.89 -33.17
CA ALA A 468 28.50 5.02 -32.26
C ALA A 468 28.27 5.74 -30.93
N CYS A 469 27.01 5.79 -30.50
CA CYS A 469 26.61 6.46 -29.28
C CYS A 469 27.30 5.76 -28.09
N LYS A 470 28.40 6.33 -27.59
CA LYS A 470 28.96 5.98 -26.29
C LYS A 470 28.01 6.56 -25.24
N THR A 471 26.84 5.95 -25.06
CA THR A 471 26.01 6.30 -23.91
C THR A 471 26.85 6.01 -22.68
N LYS A 472 27.02 7.00 -21.80
CA LYS A 472 27.57 6.80 -20.44
C LYS A 472 26.85 5.63 -19.73
N SER A 473 25.61 5.34 -20.12
CA SER A 473 24.84 4.17 -19.68
C SER A 473 25.48 2.83 -20.03
N LYS A 474 26.19 2.63 -21.16
CA LYS A 474 26.77 1.31 -21.51
C LYS A 474 27.97 0.97 -20.63
N GLN A 475 28.84 1.95 -20.32
CA GLN A 475 29.94 1.76 -19.38
C GLN A 475 29.45 1.68 -17.93
N ALA A 476 28.47 2.50 -17.53
CA ALA A 476 27.79 2.37 -16.24
C ALA A 476 27.07 1.01 -16.11
N TRP A 477 26.48 0.50 -17.19
CA TRP A 477 25.82 -0.81 -17.26
C TRP A 477 26.82 -1.97 -17.16
N LEU A 478 27.94 -1.91 -17.87
CA LEU A 478 29.03 -2.90 -17.74
C LEU A 478 29.72 -2.86 -16.37
N SER A 479 29.81 -1.68 -15.75
CA SER A 479 30.35 -1.50 -14.39
C SER A 479 29.37 -2.01 -13.33
N TRP A 480 28.08 -1.71 -13.47
CA TRP A 480 27.03 -2.17 -12.57
C TRP A 480 26.78 -3.68 -12.71
N MET A 481 26.80 -4.26 -13.92
CA MET A 481 26.70 -5.71 -14.11
C MET A 481 27.88 -6.44 -13.46
N ARG A 482 29.11 -5.92 -13.60
CA ARG A 482 30.25 -6.45 -12.85
C ARG A 482 30.04 -6.35 -11.35
N ASN A 483 29.48 -5.23 -10.87
CA ASN A 483 29.22 -5.04 -9.45
C ASN A 483 28.09 -5.95 -8.92
N GLN A 484 27.04 -6.21 -9.69
CA GLN A 484 25.94 -7.11 -9.32
C GLN A 484 26.34 -8.57 -9.37
N ASN A 485 27.08 -9.01 -10.38
CA ASN A 485 27.71 -10.34 -10.36
C ASN A 485 28.63 -10.46 -9.15
N SER A 486 29.37 -9.40 -8.77
CA SER A 486 30.18 -9.41 -7.55
C SER A 486 29.35 -9.42 -6.26
N ILE A 487 28.14 -8.85 -6.22
CA ILE A 487 27.24 -8.88 -5.06
C ILE A 487 26.55 -10.23 -4.94
N VAL A 488 26.15 -10.83 -6.06
CA VAL A 488 25.62 -12.19 -6.14
C VAL A 488 26.71 -13.21 -5.78
N GLU A 489 27.94 -13.01 -6.24
CA GLU A 489 29.11 -13.82 -5.88
C GLU A 489 29.57 -13.59 -4.43
N ARG A 490 29.52 -12.36 -3.89
CA ARG A 490 29.80 -12.10 -2.46
C ARG A 490 28.74 -12.76 -1.57
N ARG A 491 27.46 -12.67 -1.93
CA ARG A 491 26.37 -13.36 -1.22
C ARG A 491 26.40 -14.87 -1.41
N ALA A 492 27.03 -15.38 -2.48
CA ALA A 492 27.30 -16.80 -2.66
C ALA A 492 28.53 -17.25 -1.84
N ARG A 493 29.59 -16.43 -1.75
CA ARG A 493 30.80 -16.70 -0.95
C ARG A 493 30.54 -16.61 0.55
N GLU A 494 29.69 -15.68 1.00
CA GLU A 494 29.22 -15.60 2.40
C GLU A 494 28.36 -16.81 2.80
N ARG A 495 27.83 -17.58 1.84
CA ARG A 495 27.10 -18.84 2.08
C ARG A 495 28.01 -20.07 2.11
N THR A 496 29.26 -19.98 1.66
CA THR A 496 30.18 -21.13 1.53
C THR A 496 31.30 -21.18 2.57
N PHE A 497 31.38 -20.24 3.52
CA PHE A 497 32.32 -20.34 4.63
C PHE A 497 31.61 -20.87 5.89
N PRO A 498 31.96 -22.08 6.39
CA PRO A 498 31.65 -22.45 7.76
C PRO A 498 32.40 -21.51 8.71
N ARG A 499 31.71 -20.98 9.72
CA ARG A 499 32.35 -20.37 10.90
C ARG A 499 33.03 -21.47 11.73
N GLU A 500 34.16 -21.98 11.26
CA GLU A 500 35.13 -22.67 12.10
C GLU A 500 36.32 -21.74 12.30
N GLY A 501 36.38 -21.11 13.47
CA GLY A 501 37.44 -20.16 13.79
C GLY A 501 37.17 -19.35 15.05
N LEU A 502 36.80 -20.01 16.15
CA LEU A 502 36.79 -19.42 17.49
C LEU A 502 37.01 -20.53 18.54
N ARG A 503 38.18 -21.16 18.46
CA ARG A 503 38.79 -21.90 19.59
C ARG A 503 40.30 -21.71 19.51
N CYS A 504 40.79 -20.71 20.23
CA CYS A 504 42.12 -20.66 20.84
C CYS A 504 42.18 -19.30 21.55
N LEU A 505 41.87 -19.28 22.85
CA LEU A 505 42.38 -18.33 23.86
C LEU A 505 41.73 -18.68 25.21
N ALA A 506 42.21 -19.76 25.82
CA ALA A 506 42.03 -20.05 27.25
C ALA A 506 43.10 -21.05 27.69
N ALA A 507 44.32 -20.58 27.91
CA ALA A 507 45.35 -21.26 28.72
C ALA A 507 46.49 -20.27 29.02
N ARG A 508 46.29 -19.44 30.05
CA ARG A 508 47.36 -18.93 30.90
C ARG A 508 46.90 -19.04 32.35
N SER A 509 47.14 -20.20 32.93
CA SER A 509 47.43 -20.44 34.34
C SER A 509 48.33 -21.65 34.38
#